data_AF-A0A7S3QCB5-F1
#
_entry.id   AF-A0A7S3QCB5-F1
#
_cell.length_a   1.000
_cell.length_b   1.000
_cell.length_c   1.000
_cell.angle_alpha   90.00
_cell.angle_beta   90.00
_cell.angle_gamma   90.00
#
_symmetry.space_group_name_H-M   'P 1'
#
loop_
_entity.id
_entity.type
_entity.pdbx_description
1 polymer ?
#
loop_
_entity_poly.entity_id
_entity_poly.type
_entity_poly.pdbx_seq_one_letter_code
_entity_poly.pdbx_strand_id
1 'polypeptide(L)'
;MKKKATATQKVSKSSTEKPSLDDEVSKAFESVTVTKFRTEQLHTNWRAHLFRLSIGVVLLTMHQYSQPVRDCIVDIKSVQPDVDIDNATAMKLIFSDGLVELINLIIAILQMLFLANSTEKKTFIAKSYCATAALVPFCLGLYFNTKRTGCMIDSNGSIVTRTSDAINQLSERQFPVSILFNLIVTGCVYFMSIGMEQVDKNLAAVELLRDQLLHTNKKKSK
;
A
#
# COMPACT_ATOMS: atom_id res chain seq x y z
N MET A 1 68.02 49.61 27.31
CA MET A 1 66.69 49.06 27.69
C MET A 1 65.60 49.93 27.08
N LYS A 2 64.96 49.48 25.99
CA LYS A 2 63.88 50.20 25.30
C LYS A 2 62.53 49.58 25.68
N LYS A 3 61.64 50.38 26.29
CA LYS A 3 60.24 50.05 26.56
C LYS A 3 59.51 49.86 25.22
N LYS A 4 58.78 48.76 25.06
CA LYS A 4 57.83 48.55 23.96
C LYS A 4 56.44 48.43 24.57
N ALA A 5 55.62 49.45 24.33
CA ALA A 5 54.22 49.48 24.72
C ALA A 5 53.43 48.54 23.79
N THR A 6 52.76 47.56 24.38
CA THR A 6 51.85 46.67 23.66
C THR A 6 50.49 47.37 23.60
N ALA A 7 50.15 47.88 22.42
CA ALA A 7 48.84 48.46 22.15
C ALA A 7 47.79 47.33 22.11
N THR A 8 46.79 47.44 22.99
CA THR A 8 45.62 46.57 23.06
C THR A 8 44.80 46.69 21.77
N GLN A 9 44.81 45.64 20.96
CA GLN A 9 43.97 45.54 19.77
C GLN A 9 42.53 45.32 20.21
N LYS A 10 41.72 46.37 20.08
CA LYS A 10 40.27 46.35 20.35
C LYS A 10 39.61 45.50 19.27
N VAL A 11 39.36 44.22 19.56
CA VAL A 11 38.53 43.35 18.73
C VAL A 11 37.15 44.00 18.66
N SER A 12 36.79 44.53 17.48
CA SER A 12 35.44 45.02 17.24
C SER A 12 34.50 43.82 17.39
N LYS A 13 33.63 43.89 18.39
CA LYS A 13 32.43 43.05 18.44
C LYS A 13 31.66 43.36 17.16
N SER A 14 31.76 42.47 16.18
CA SER A 14 30.80 42.37 15.08
C SER A 14 29.41 42.39 15.72
N SER A 15 28.67 43.46 15.47
CA SER A 15 27.25 43.53 15.76
C SER A 15 26.58 42.46 14.90
N THR A 16 26.23 41.34 15.52
CA THR A 16 25.28 40.39 14.94
C THR A 16 23.95 41.13 14.84
N GLU A 17 23.75 41.80 13.71
CA GLU A 17 22.49 42.41 13.32
C GLU A 17 21.44 41.29 13.38
N LYS A 18 20.44 41.43 14.25
CA LYS A 18 19.38 40.43 14.35
C LYS A 18 18.73 40.33 12.97
N PRO A 19 18.58 39.12 12.40
CA PRO A 19 17.95 38.97 11.10
C PRO A 19 16.59 39.66 11.11
N SER A 20 16.26 40.36 10.03
CA SER A 20 14.97 41.03 9.96
C SER A 20 13.86 39.98 9.98
N LEU A 21 12.71 40.33 10.57
CA LEU A 21 11.60 39.39 10.69
C LEU A 21 11.06 38.95 9.31
N ASP A 22 11.27 39.79 8.28
CA ASP A 22 10.99 39.48 6.88
C ASP A 22 11.96 38.43 6.30
N ASP A 23 13.24 38.46 6.68
CA ASP A 23 14.23 37.45 6.28
C ASP A 23 13.94 36.09 6.94
N GLU A 24 13.51 36.10 8.21
CA GLU A 24 13.14 34.86 8.93
C GLU A 24 11.91 34.20 8.30
N VAL A 25 10.88 34.97 7.95
CA VAL A 25 9.68 34.44 7.28
C VAL A 25 9.98 33.97 5.86
N SER A 26 10.81 34.69 5.11
CA SER A 26 11.24 34.26 3.77
C SER A 26 12.02 32.95 3.83
N LYS A 27 12.95 32.82 4.78
CA LYS A 27 13.70 31.57 5.01
C LYS A 27 12.79 30.42 5.46
N ALA A 28 11.80 30.69 6.31
CA ALA A 28 10.81 29.69 6.72
C ALA A 28 9.97 29.21 5.51
N PHE A 29 9.55 30.13 4.65
CA PHE A 29 8.79 29.81 3.44
C PHE A 29 9.57 28.93 2.47
N GLU A 30 10.83 29.29 2.20
CA GLU A 30 11.74 28.48 1.38
C GLU A 30 11.95 27.08 1.99
N SER A 31 12.20 27.02 3.30
CA SER A 31 12.40 25.75 4.00
C SER A 31 11.17 24.83 3.92
N VAL A 32 9.97 25.38 4.12
CA VAL A 32 8.72 24.60 4.05
C VAL A 32 8.42 24.17 2.61
N THR A 33 8.70 25.03 1.62
CA THR A 33 8.55 24.69 0.20
C THR A 33 9.49 23.57 -0.23
N VAL A 34 10.76 23.63 0.17
CA VAL A 34 11.74 22.55 -0.08
C VAL A 34 11.30 21.25 0.61
N THR A 35 10.77 21.35 1.84
CA THR A 35 10.24 20.19 2.56
C THR A 35 9.06 19.56 1.80
N LYS A 36 8.13 20.37 1.28
CA LYS A 36 7.00 19.90 0.47
C LYS A 36 7.46 19.15 -0.76
N PHE A 37 8.38 19.73 -1.53
CA PHE A 37 8.94 19.09 -2.72
C PHE A 37 9.59 17.73 -2.39
N ARG A 38 10.39 17.68 -1.32
CA ARG A 38 11.04 16.44 -0.87
C ARG A 38 10.01 15.39 -0.43
N THR A 39 8.95 15.80 0.26
CA THR A 39 7.87 14.90 0.68
C THR A 39 7.10 14.35 -0.52
N GLU A 40 6.79 15.16 -1.53
CA GLU A 40 6.15 14.71 -2.78
C GLU A 40 7.03 13.71 -3.54
N GLN A 41 8.34 13.98 -3.62
CA GLN A 41 9.30 13.07 -4.24
C GLN A 41 9.39 11.73 -3.48
N LEU A 42 9.46 11.80 -2.15
CA LEU A 42 9.45 10.62 -1.28
C LEU A 42 8.18 9.78 -1.49
N HIS A 43 7.01 10.42 -1.55
CA HIS A 43 5.73 9.74 -1.78
C HIS A 43 5.66 9.08 -3.16
N THR A 44 6.22 9.74 -4.19
CA THR A 44 6.31 9.18 -5.54
C THR A 44 7.18 7.92 -5.55
N ASN A 45 8.35 7.97 -4.89
CA ASN A 45 9.24 6.82 -4.77
C ASN A 45 8.60 5.66 -4.00
N TRP A 46 7.94 5.95 -2.86
CA TRP A 46 7.22 4.93 -2.09
C TRP A 46 6.14 4.23 -2.90
N ARG A 47 5.34 4.99 -3.67
CA ARG A 47 4.33 4.41 -4.56
C ARG A 47 4.95 3.51 -5.63
N ALA A 48 6.07 3.92 -6.24
CA ALA A 48 6.77 3.10 -7.20
C ALA A 48 7.30 1.79 -6.59
N HIS A 49 7.81 1.83 -5.36
CA HIS A 49 8.24 0.62 -4.65
C HIS A 49 7.05 -0.30 -4.31
N LEU A 50 5.94 0.25 -3.80
CA LEU A 50 4.72 -0.52 -3.54
C LEU A 50 4.18 -1.18 -4.81
N PHE A 51 4.20 -0.47 -5.94
CA PHE A 51 3.82 -1.04 -7.23
C PHE A 51 4.74 -2.19 -7.66
N ARG A 52 6.06 -2.06 -7.50
CA ARG A 52 6.98 -3.17 -7.80
C ARG A 52 6.73 -4.39 -6.90
N LEU A 53 6.44 -4.17 -5.62
CA LEU A 53 6.09 -5.24 -4.69
C LEU A 53 4.77 -5.91 -5.06
N SER A 54 3.78 -5.15 -5.55
CA SER A 54 2.48 -5.71 -5.93
C SER A 54 2.58 -6.69 -7.10
N ILE A 55 3.51 -6.48 -8.04
CA ILE A 55 3.81 -7.46 -9.10
C ILE A 55 4.27 -8.78 -8.47
N GLY A 56 5.15 -8.73 -7.48
CA GLY A 56 5.60 -9.92 -6.75
C GLY A 56 4.46 -10.61 -5.99
N VAL A 57 3.57 -9.84 -5.37
CA VAL A 57 2.37 -10.37 -4.69
C VAL A 57 1.44 -11.05 -5.68
N VAL A 58 1.20 -10.48 -6.87
CA VAL A 58 0.38 -11.11 -7.92
C VAL A 58 0.98 -12.44 -8.36
N LEU A 59 2.30 -12.50 -8.58
CA LEU A 59 2.96 -13.76 -8.95
C LEU A 59 2.83 -14.81 -7.84
N LEU A 60 2.96 -14.38 -6.58
CA LEU A 60 2.81 -15.28 -5.44
C LEU A 60 1.36 -15.78 -5.31
N THR A 61 0.35 -14.92 -5.46
CA THR A 61 -1.06 -15.35 -5.41
C THR A 61 -1.46 -16.20 -6.61
N MET A 62 -0.89 -15.96 -7.79
CA MET A 62 -1.02 -16.87 -8.94
C MET A 62 -0.44 -18.25 -8.63
N HIS A 63 0.74 -18.30 -8.01
CA HIS A 63 1.34 -19.57 -7.57
C HIS A 63 0.46 -20.27 -6.53
N GLN A 64 -0.05 -19.55 -5.52
CA GLN A 64 -0.99 -20.09 -4.53
C GLN A 64 -2.26 -20.63 -5.19
N TYR A 65 -2.82 -19.94 -6.17
CA TYR A 65 -4.00 -20.38 -6.93
C TYR A 65 -3.71 -21.61 -7.81
N SER A 66 -2.49 -21.75 -8.31
CA SER A 66 -2.12 -22.89 -9.16
C SER A 66 -2.11 -24.23 -8.40
N GLN A 67 -1.91 -24.23 -7.08
CA GLN A 67 -1.89 -25.44 -6.27
C GLN A 67 -3.24 -26.17 -6.21
N PRO A 68 -4.35 -25.56 -5.74
CA PRO A 68 -5.65 -26.23 -5.70
C PRO A 68 -6.13 -26.67 -7.08
N VAL A 69 -5.83 -25.89 -8.13
CA VAL A 69 -6.14 -26.28 -9.51
C VAL A 69 -5.38 -27.55 -9.91
N ARG A 70 -4.09 -27.65 -9.61
CA ARG A 70 -3.28 -28.84 -9.90
C ARG A 70 -3.76 -30.04 -9.11
N ASP A 71 -3.99 -29.88 -7.81
CA ASP A 71 -4.49 -30.95 -6.93
C ASP A 71 -5.84 -31.47 -7.44
N CYS A 72 -6.72 -30.56 -7.86
CA CYS A 72 -8.03 -30.89 -8.42
C CYS A 72 -7.92 -31.65 -9.74
N ILE A 73 -7.02 -31.25 -10.65
CA ILE A 73 -6.77 -31.96 -11.91
C ILE A 73 -6.23 -33.38 -11.65
N VAL A 74 -5.36 -33.54 -10.66
CA VAL A 74 -4.84 -34.86 -10.27
C VAL A 74 -5.97 -35.73 -9.71
N ASP A 75 -6.78 -35.19 -8.80
CA ASP A 75 -7.94 -35.91 -8.24
C ASP A 75 -8.89 -36.36 -9.37
N ILE A 76 -9.27 -35.46 -10.30
CA ILE A 76 -10.14 -35.80 -11.45
C ILE A 76 -9.53 -36.89 -12.33
N LYS A 77 -8.23 -36.81 -12.64
CA LYS A 77 -7.54 -37.83 -13.46
C LYS A 77 -7.38 -39.17 -12.75
N SER A 78 -7.35 -39.18 -11.42
CA SER A 78 -7.14 -40.40 -10.62
C SER A 78 -8.39 -41.29 -10.52
N VAL A 79 -9.58 -40.73 -10.72
CA VAL A 79 -10.89 -41.41 -10.54
C VAL A 79 -11.27 -42.38 -11.69
N GLN A 80 -10.41 -42.57 -12.69
CA GLN A 80 -10.50 -43.51 -13.85
C GLN A 80 -10.99 -42.90 -15.19
N PRO A 81 -10.49 -43.41 -16.34
CA PRO A 81 -10.72 -42.86 -17.69
C PRO A 81 -12.14 -43.04 -18.27
N ASP A 82 -13.04 -43.76 -17.60
CA ASP A 82 -14.35 -44.17 -18.16
C ASP A 82 -15.55 -43.34 -17.68
N VAL A 83 -15.32 -42.32 -16.84
CA VAL A 83 -16.38 -41.38 -16.42
C VAL A 83 -16.22 -40.10 -17.24
N ASP A 84 -17.09 -39.94 -18.24
CA ASP A 84 -17.23 -38.67 -18.98
C ASP A 84 -17.82 -37.61 -18.04
N ILE A 85 -16.94 -36.85 -17.39
CA ILE A 85 -17.34 -35.70 -16.58
C ILE A 85 -17.62 -34.54 -17.52
N ASP A 86 -18.83 -33.99 -17.44
CA ASP A 86 -19.16 -32.76 -18.15
C ASP A 86 -18.20 -31.62 -17.77
N ASN A 87 -17.68 -30.93 -18.79
CA ASN A 87 -16.69 -29.87 -18.64
C ASN A 87 -17.18 -28.73 -17.71
N ALA A 88 -18.49 -28.43 -17.72
CA ALA A 88 -19.03 -27.39 -16.84
C ALA A 88 -19.01 -27.81 -15.37
N THR A 89 -19.26 -29.10 -15.09
CA THR A 89 -19.19 -29.66 -13.74
C THR A 89 -17.76 -29.69 -13.20
N ALA A 90 -16.79 -30.11 -14.05
CA ALA A 90 -15.37 -30.07 -13.70
C ALA A 90 -14.89 -28.64 -13.39
N MET A 91 -15.28 -27.67 -14.22
CA MET A 91 -14.94 -26.26 -13.99
C MET A 91 -15.55 -25.71 -12.70
N LYS A 92 -16.83 -26.00 -12.43
CA LYS A 92 -17.50 -25.58 -11.19
C LYS A 92 -16.78 -26.13 -9.95
N LEU A 93 -16.31 -27.37 -10.01
CA LEU A 93 -15.59 -28.01 -8.90
C LEU A 93 -14.24 -27.32 -8.64
N ILE A 94 -13.44 -27.12 -9.68
CA ILE A 94 -12.15 -26.41 -9.62
C ILE A 94 -12.33 -25.02 -8.99
N PHE A 95 -13.34 -24.27 -9.44
CA PHE A 95 -13.61 -22.94 -8.91
C PHE A 95 -14.12 -22.94 -7.48
N SER A 96 -14.89 -23.96 -7.07
CA SER A 96 -15.44 -24.04 -5.71
C SER A 96 -14.36 -24.30 -4.65
N ASP A 97 -13.40 -25.20 -4.94
CA ASP A 97 -12.31 -25.51 -4.01
C ASP A 97 -11.25 -24.38 -4.00
N GLY A 98 -11.00 -23.77 -5.16
CA GLY A 98 -10.03 -22.66 -5.33
C GLY A 98 -10.61 -21.25 -5.14
N LEU A 99 -11.84 -21.10 -4.63
CA LEU A 99 -12.53 -19.80 -4.59
C LEU A 99 -11.79 -18.76 -3.74
N VAL A 100 -11.22 -19.18 -2.60
CA VAL A 100 -10.49 -18.28 -1.70
C VAL A 100 -9.23 -17.76 -2.35
N GLU A 101 -8.47 -18.66 -2.99
CA GLU A 101 -7.25 -18.36 -3.72
C GLU A 101 -7.52 -17.50 -4.97
N LEU A 102 -8.66 -17.72 -5.65
CA LEU A 102 -9.11 -16.87 -6.75
C LEU A 102 -9.41 -15.45 -6.28
N ILE A 103 -10.16 -15.30 -5.18
CA ILE A 103 -10.48 -13.99 -4.62
C ILE A 103 -9.19 -13.29 -4.15
N ASN A 104 -8.27 -14.03 -3.52
CA ASN A 104 -6.94 -13.53 -3.13
C ASN A 104 -6.16 -13.00 -4.35
N LEU A 105 -6.22 -13.67 -5.50
CA LEU A 105 -5.63 -13.20 -6.76
C LEU A 105 -6.34 -11.94 -7.28
N ILE A 106 -7.67 -11.89 -7.25
CA ILE A 106 -8.44 -10.72 -7.67
C ILE A 106 -8.08 -9.50 -6.81
N ILE A 107 -8.00 -9.66 -5.49
CA ILE A 107 -7.57 -8.62 -4.54
C ILE A 107 -6.17 -8.11 -4.93
N ALA A 108 -5.21 -9.01 -5.18
CA ALA A 108 -3.85 -8.63 -5.57
C ALA A 108 -3.82 -7.82 -6.89
N ILE A 109 -4.61 -8.21 -7.89
CA ILE A 109 -4.71 -7.49 -9.17
C ILE A 109 -5.32 -6.10 -8.97
N LEU A 110 -6.41 -6.00 -8.20
CA LEU A 110 -7.04 -4.71 -7.88
C LEU A 110 -6.10 -3.77 -7.12
N GLN A 111 -5.29 -4.30 -6.20
CA GLN A 111 -4.24 -3.55 -5.51
C GLN A 111 -3.14 -3.08 -6.46
N MET A 112 -2.70 -3.93 -7.37
CA MET A 112 -1.73 -3.54 -8.39
C MET A 112 -2.28 -2.42 -9.28
N LEU A 113 -3.55 -2.51 -9.70
CA LEU A 113 -4.22 -1.45 -10.47
C LEU A 113 -4.37 -0.14 -9.68
N PHE A 114 -4.68 -0.24 -8.39
CA PHE A 114 -4.68 0.92 -7.49
C PHE A 114 -3.31 1.60 -7.43
N LEU A 115 -2.23 0.82 -7.35
CA LEU A 115 -0.86 1.34 -7.27
C LEU A 115 -0.31 1.82 -8.62
N ALA A 116 -0.79 1.27 -9.74
CA ALA A 116 -0.39 1.66 -11.10
C ALA A 116 -0.94 3.06 -11.48
N ASN A 117 -2.16 3.37 -11.05
CA ASN A 117 -2.81 4.65 -11.36
C ASN A 117 -2.32 5.77 -10.42
N SER A 118 -1.11 6.29 -10.68
CA SER A 118 -0.46 7.31 -9.84
C SER A 118 -1.02 8.74 -9.98
N THR A 119 -1.97 8.96 -10.88
CA THR A 119 -2.41 10.30 -11.32
C THR A 119 -3.48 10.94 -10.46
N GLU A 120 -4.20 10.20 -9.61
CA GLU A 120 -5.19 10.80 -8.74
C GLU A 120 -4.60 11.14 -7.37
N LYS A 121 -4.72 12.42 -6.98
CA LYS A 121 -4.57 12.91 -5.59
C LYS A 121 -5.56 12.25 -4.59
N LYS A 122 -6.13 11.08 -4.86
CA LYS A 122 -7.25 10.52 -4.11
C LYS A 122 -6.86 9.27 -3.33
N THR A 123 -6.34 9.58 -2.15
CA THR A 123 -6.41 8.83 -0.90
C THR A 123 -7.72 8.04 -0.78
N PHE A 124 -7.63 6.71 -0.59
CA PHE A 124 -8.68 5.75 -0.22
C PHE A 124 -10.02 5.70 -1.01
N ILE A 125 -10.31 6.68 -1.86
CA ILE A 125 -11.58 6.82 -2.60
C ILE A 125 -11.49 6.17 -3.99
N ALA A 126 -10.28 5.80 -4.42
CA ALA A 126 -10.08 5.10 -5.68
C ALA A 126 -10.94 3.83 -5.73
N LYS A 127 -11.67 3.63 -6.82
CA LYS A 127 -12.61 2.51 -7.00
C LYS A 127 -11.94 1.15 -6.78
N SER A 128 -10.70 1.00 -7.24
CA SER A 128 -9.89 -0.20 -7.05
C SER A 128 -9.57 -0.47 -5.58
N TYR A 129 -9.27 0.56 -4.80
CA TYR A 129 -9.06 0.42 -3.35
C TYR A 129 -10.35 0.06 -2.62
N CYS A 130 -11.47 0.74 -2.91
CA CYS A 130 -12.77 0.42 -2.31
C CYS A 130 -13.20 -1.02 -2.60
N ALA A 131 -13.04 -1.47 -3.85
CA ALA A 131 -13.33 -2.85 -4.23
C ALA A 131 -12.46 -3.85 -3.47
N THR A 132 -11.15 -3.56 -3.34
CA THR A 132 -10.22 -4.36 -2.54
C THR A 132 -10.67 -4.44 -1.08
N ALA A 133 -10.95 -3.29 -0.46
CA ALA A 133 -11.36 -3.20 0.94
C ALA A 133 -12.67 -3.95 1.23
N ALA A 134 -13.62 -3.96 0.28
CA ALA A 134 -14.86 -4.73 0.39
C ALA A 134 -14.63 -6.25 0.23
N LEU A 135 -13.68 -6.67 -0.61
CA LEU A 135 -13.38 -8.08 -0.85
C LEU A 135 -12.55 -8.72 0.27
N VAL A 136 -11.76 -7.94 1.02
CA VAL A 136 -10.96 -8.46 2.15
C VAL A 136 -11.79 -9.19 3.21
N PRO A 137 -12.85 -8.59 3.82
CA PRO A 137 -13.65 -9.30 4.82
C PRO A 137 -14.39 -10.50 4.23
N PHE A 138 -14.78 -10.42 2.95
CA PHE A 138 -15.37 -11.55 2.25
C PHE A 138 -14.38 -12.72 2.08
N CYS A 139 -13.14 -12.43 1.68
CA CYS A 139 -12.07 -13.41 1.57
C CYS A 139 -11.72 -14.04 2.92
N LEU A 140 -11.62 -13.25 3.99
CA LEU A 140 -11.42 -13.76 5.35
C LEU A 140 -12.58 -14.63 5.81
N GLY A 141 -13.82 -14.20 5.55
CA GLY A 141 -15.01 -14.97 5.86
C GLY A 141 -14.96 -16.34 5.20
N LEU A 142 -14.65 -16.40 3.90
CA LEU A 142 -14.49 -17.68 3.21
C LEU A 142 -13.31 -18.49 3.75
N TYR A 143 -12.16 -17.86 4.01
CA TYR A 143 -10.98 -18.54 4.54
C TYR A 143 -11.25 -19.27 5.87
N PHE A 144 -11.94 -18.63 6.81
CA PHE A 144 -12.24 -19.23 8.11
C PHE A 144 -13.42 -20.21 8.08
N ASN A 145 -14.37 -20.04 7.15
CA ASN A 145 -15.57 -20.88 7.08
C ASN A 145 -15.46 -22.06 6.10
N THR A 146 -14.44 -22.08 5.24
CA THR A 146 -14.27 -23.15 4.24
C THR A 146 -12.97 -23.90 4.47
N LYS A 147 -13.06 -25.23 4.51
CA LYS A 147 -11.90 -26.12 4.49
C LYS A 147 -11.64 -26.57 3.05
N ARG A 148 -10.40 -26.93 2.76
CA ARG A 148 -10.03 -27.54 1.49
C ARG A 148 -10.64 -28.93 1.43
N THR A 149 -11.46 -29.18 0.41
CA THR A 149 -12.18 -30.45 0.26
C THR A 149 -11.59 -31.32 -0.84
N GLY A 150 -10.80 -30.72 -1.75
CA GLY A 150 -10.31 -31.39 -2.94
C GLY A 150 -11.42 -31.61 -3.97
N CYS A 151 -11.12 -32.37 -5.02
CA CYS A 151 -12.02 -32.54 -6.16
C CYS A 151 -12.33 -34.01 -6.43
N MET A 152 -12.88 -34.69 -5.44
CA MET A 152 -13.29 -36.10 -5.60
C MET A 152 -14.69 -36.20 -6.20
N ILE A 153 -14.81 -37.04 -7.22
CA ILE A 153 -16.05 -37.32 -7.93
C ILE A 153 -16.33 -38.82 -7.77
N ASP A 154 -17.57 -39.17 -7.48
CA ASP A 154 -18.00 -40.57 -7.40
C ASP A 154 -18.18 -41.16 -8.80
N SER A 155 -18.27 -42.49 -8.91
CA SER A 155 -18.50 -43.18 -10.20
C SER A 155 -19.83 -42.81 -10.88
N ASN A 156 -20.76 -42.16 -10.15
CA ASN A 156 -22.02 -41.64 -10.68
C ASN A 156 -21.93 -40.15 -11.12
N GLY A 157 -20.74 -39.55 -11.09
CA GLY A 157 -20.52 -38.14 -11.43
C GLY A 157 -20.90 -37.14 -10.33
N SER A 158 -21.33 -37.61 -9.15
CA SER A 158 -21.64 -36.74 -8.01
C SER A 158 -20.39 -36.31 -7.24
N ILE A 159 -20.45 -35.13 -6.62
CA ILE A 159 -19.34 -34.57 -5.86
C ILE A 159 -19.29 -35.24 -4.50
N VAL A 160 -18.18 -35.94 -4.21
CA VAL A 160 -17.96 -36.56 -2.90
C VAL A 160 -17.02 -35.70 -2.10
N THR A 161 -17.45 -35.33 -0.89
CA THR A 161 -16.54 -34.71 0.08
C THR A 161 -15.66 -35.81 0.68
N ARG A 162 -14.34 -35.62 0.68
CA ARG A 162 -13.40 -36.55 1.36
C ARG A 162 -13.86 -36.77 2.80
N THR A 163 -13.75 -38.01 3.27
CA THR A 163 -13.93 -38.33 4.69
C THR A 163 -12.93 -37.53 5.54
N SER A 164 -13.27 -37.26 6.81
CA SER A 164 -12.48 -36.41 7.71
C SER A 164 -10.99 -36.80 7.78
N ASP A 165 -10.70 -38.09 7.67
CA ASP A 165 -9.34 -38.64 7.77
C ASP A 165 -8.50 -38.35 6.51
N ALA A 166 -9.13 -38.31 5.34
CA ALA A 166 -8.48 -37.95 4.08
C ALA A 166 -8.33 -36.41 3.94
N ILE A 167 -9.19 -35.62 4.59
CA ILE A 167 -9.05 -34.15 4.65
C ILE A 167 -7.80 -33.75 5.44
N ASN A 168 -7.45 -34.49 6.49
CA ASN A 168 -6.24 -34.22 7.29
C ASN A 168 -4.93 -34.46 6.53
N GLN A 169 -4.97 -35.15 5.38
CA GLN A 169 -3.82 -35.34 4.49
C GLN A 169 -3.70 -34.26 3.41
N LEU A 170 -4.74 -33.43 3.21
CA LEU A 170 -4.68 -32.31 2.28
C LEU A 170 -3.83 -31.18 2.87
N SER A 171 -3.03 -30.54 2.01
CA SER A 171 -2.27 -29.35 2.36
C SER A 171 -3.19 -28.26 2.91
N GLU A 172 -2.91 -27.83 4.14
CA GLU A 172 -3.65 -26.76 4.82
C GLU A 172 -3.67 -25.50 3.96
N ARG A 173 -4.82 -24.80 3.95
CA ARG A 173 -4.98 -23.62 3.11
C ARG A 173 -4.02 -22.52 3.58
N GLN A 174 -3.17 -22.08 2.66
CA GLN A 174 -2.25 -20.98 2.93
C GLN A 174 -3.00 -19.68 3.16
N PHE A 175 -2.50 -18.86 4.09
CA PHE A 175 -3.12 -17.57 4.37
C PHE A 175 -3.06 -16.64 3.14
N PRO A 176 -4.14 -15.90 2.83
CA PRO A 176 -4.18 -15.00 1.68
C PRO A 176 -3.18 -13.84 1.79
N VAL A 177 -2.11 -13.87 0.99
CA VAL A 177 -1.03 -12.87 1.06
C VAL A 177 -1.47 -11.47 0.61
N SER A 178 -2.46 -11.37 -0.28
CA SER A 178 -3.02 -10.08 -0.72
C SER A 178 -3.65 -9.27 0.43
N ILE A 179 -4.11 -9.94 1.49
CA ILE A 179 -4.67 -9.29 2.68
C ILE A 179 -3.57 -8.63 3.49
N LEU A 180 -2.46 -9.33 3.72
CA LEU A 180 -1.28 -8.74 4.39
C LEU A 180 -0.75 -7.55 3.60
N PHE A 181 -0.65 -7.70 2.28
CA PHE A 181 -0.23 -6.62 1.42
C PHE A 181 -1.21 -5.44 1.44
N ASN A 182 -2.52 -5.70 1.56
CA ASN A 182 -3.53 -4.65 1.73
C ASN A 182 -3.21 -3.78 2.95
N LEU A 183 -2.93 -4.41 4.09
CA LEU A 183 -2.63 -3.70 5.33
C LEU A 183 -1.39 -2.82 5.19
N ILE A 184 -0.34 -3.33 4.53
CA ILE A 184 0.88 -2.58 4.24
C ILE A 184 0.54 -1.37 3.36
N VAL A 185 -0.17 -1.57 2.26
CA VAL A 185 -0.56 -0.50 1.33
C VAL A 185 -1.43 0.55 2.04
N THR A 186 -2.42 0.13 2.82
CA THR A 186 -3.27 1.03 3.61
C THR A 186 -2.45 1.86 4.58
N GLY A 187 -1.55 1.24 5.35
CA GLY A 187 -0.68 1.93 6.30
C GLY A 187 0.24 2.95 5.62
N CYS A 188 0.88 2.56 4.52
CA CYS A 188 1.74 3.47 3.75
C CYS A 188 0.97 4.65 3.17
N VAL A 189 -0.20 4.41 2.56
CA VAL A 189 -1.04 5.48 1.99
C VAL A 189 -1.58 6.41 3.08
N TYR A 190 -1.95 5.86 4.24
CA TYR A 190 -2.37 6.64 5.39
C TYR A 190 -1.25 7.57 5.88
N PHE A 191 -0.05 7.03 6.07
CA PHE A 191 1.12 7.81 6.48
C PHE A 191 1.45 8.93 5.48
N MET A 192 1.44 8.62 4.18
CA MET A 192 1.67 9.62 3.13
C MET A 192 0.61 10.73 3.15
N SER A 193 -0.65 10.40 3.46
CA SER A 193 -1.73 11.39 3.57
C SER A 193 -1.50 12.35 4.73
N ILE A 194 -1.17 11.83 5.92
CA ILE A 194 -0.88 12.64 7.11
C ILE A 194 0.34 13.53 6.85
N GLY A 195 1.39 12.97 6.25
CA GLY A 195 2.61 13.71 5.94
C GLY A 195 2.36 14.92 5.03
N MET A 196 1.56 14.75 3.98
CA MET A 196 1.18 15.87 3.10
C MET A 196 0.31 16.91 3.84
N GLU A 197 -0.67 16.45 4.62
CA GLU A 197 -1.56 17.35 5.35
C GLU A 197 -0.79 18.26 6.32
N GLN A 198 0.21 17.71 7.02
CA GLN A 198 1.06 18.49 7.92
C GLN A 198 1.90 19.54 7.17
N VAL A 199 2.45 19.16 6.02
CA VAL A 199 3.21 20.07 5.16
C VAL A 199 2.33 21.21 4.62
N ASP A 200 1.12 20.90 4.15
CA ASP A 200 0.19 21.90 3.63
C ASP A 200 -0.28 22.86 4.74
N LYS A 201 -0.52 22.36 5.96
CA LYS A 201 -0.80 23.22 7.13
C LYS A 201 0.35 24.17 7.46
N ASN A 202 1.59 23.67 7.44
CA ASN A 202 2.77 24.48 7.69
C ASN A 202 2.95 25.55 6.61
N LEU A 203 2.71 25.20 5.35
CA LEU A 203 2.79 26.14 4.23
C LEU A 203 1.76 27.27 4.38
N ALA A 204 0.51 26.92 4.66
CA ALA A 204 -0.57 27.89 4.86
C ALA A 204 -0.29 28.83 6.06
N ALA A 205 0.29 28.31 7.14
CA ALA A 205 0.67 29.12 8.29
C ALA A 205 1.77 30.15 7.94
N VAL A 206 2.77 29.75 7.17
CA VAL A 206 3.86 30.66 6.76
C VAL A 206 3.38 31.68 5.73
N GLU A 207 2.50 31.29 4.79
CA GLU A 207 1.84 32.22 3.87
C GLU A 207 1.03 33.29 4.62
N LEU A 208 0.25 32.89 5.61
CA LEU A 208 -0.52 33.81 6.45
C LEU A 208 0.37 34.78 7.23
N LEU A 209 1.50 34.31 7.78
CA LEU A 209 2.48 35.17 8.45
C LEU A 209 3.11 36.18 7.48
N ARG A 210 3.45 35.74 6.27
CA ARG A 210 3.99 36.60 5.22
C ARG A 210 3.01 37.72 4.85
N ASP A 211 1.75 37.39 4.67
CA ASP A 211 0.70 38.38 4.35
C ASP A 211 0.51 39.39 5.48
N GLN A 212 0.51 38.94 6.74
CA GLN A 212 0.40 39.81 7.92
C GLN A 212 1.57 40.82 8.02
N LEU A 213 2.79 40.41 7.67
CA LEU A 213 3.95 41.30 7.65
C LEU A 213 3.86 42.34 6.55
N LEU A 214 3.47 41.93 5.33
CA LEU A 214 3.27 42.86 4.21
C LEU A 214 2.22 43.93 4.53
N HIS A 215 1.12 43.55 5.19
CA HIS A 215 0.08 44.49 5.62
C HIS A 215 0.55 45.42 6.75
N THR A 216 1.35 44.93 7.69
CA THR A 216 1.88 45.73 8.81
C THR A 216 2.92 46.74 8.32
N ASN A 217 3.82 46.34 7.43
CA ASN A 217 4.82 47.23 6.83
C ASN A 217 4.15 48.33 5.98
N LYS A 218 3.09 48.01 5.22
CA LYS A 218 2.29 49.02 4.49
C LYS A 218 1.61 50.05 5.41
N LYS A 219 1.17 49.64 6.61
CA LYS A 219 0.57 50.56 7.59
C LYS A 219 1.60 51.49 8.25
N LYS A 220 2.83 51.01 8.49
CA LYS A 220 3.91 51.83 9.07
C LYS A 220 4.52 52.84 8.09
N SER A 221 4.35 52.62 6.79
CA SER A 221 4.87 53.50 5.73
C SER A 221 3.94 54.68 5.36
N LYS A 222 2.76 54.78 5.99
CA LYS A 222 1.84 55.92 5.88
C LYS A 222 1.91 56.75 7.16
#